data_AF-A0A317UU25-F1
#
_entry.id   AF-A0A317UU25-F1
#
_cell.length_a   1.000
_cell.length_b   1.000
_cell.length_c   1.000
_cell.angle_alpha   90.00
_cell.angle_beta   90.00
_cell.angle_gamma   90.00
#
_symmetry.space_group_name_H-M   'P 1'
#
loop_
_entity.id
_entity.type
_entity.pdbx_description
1 polymer ?
#
loop_
_entity_poly.entity_id
_entity_poly.type
_entity_poly.pdbx_seq_one_letter_code
_entity_poly.pdbx_strand_id
1 'polypeptide(L)'
;MPSRWFAQGEVAPGTIIQLMKAKWVVHEKASEHCFQLNEDDLRDRHDPSFACTRLICEARGPNGPVQGHMRYYKQIPIEGTEAEPPIIRAKQAESFSPPELVYLRTLTRKGSTITPRLLDSKEDKQDNTGFVPGGFVIWVVWAVVPGLQLGNDIGFAPFWGLSRQERDAVRQAFKDTIRFVILMPFLFARFQ
;
A
#
# COMPACT_ATOMS: atom_id res chain seq x y z
N MET A 1 3.92 7.09 -22.25
CA MET A 1 3.71 6.40 -20.96
C MET A 1 2.94 5.10 -21.16
N PRO A 2 3.31 4.00 -20.48
CA PRO A 2 2.52 2.77 -20.51
C PRO A 2 1.12 3.02 -19.92
N SER A 3 0.11 2.34 -20.46
CA SER A 3 -1.28 2.48 -19.99
C SER A 3 -1.55 1.77 -18.65
N ARG A 4 -0.58 0.98 -18.16
CA ARG A 4 -0.63 0.22 -16.90
C ARG A 4 0.77 -0.22 -16.46
N TRP A 5 1.01 -0.29 -15.16
CA TRP A 5 2.26 -0.79 -14.57
C TRP A 5 2.17 -2.21 -14.01
N PHE A 6 0.97 -2.77 -14.01
CA PHE A 6 0.69 -4.13 -13.56
C PHE A 6 0.08 -4.96 -14.69
N ALA A 7 0.69 -6.11 -14.97
CA ALA A 7 0.19 -7.06 -15.95
C ALA A 7 -1.08 -7.74 -15.43
N GLN A 8 -1.98 -8.16 -16.34
CA GLN A 8 -3.21 -8.86 -15.93
C GLN A 8 -2.91 -10.11 -15.10
N GLY A 9 -1.87 -10.87 -15.44
CA GLY A 9 -1.46 -12.04 -14.67
C GLY A 9 -0.97 -11.75 -13.24
N GLU A 10 -0.78 -10.49 -12.88
CA GLU A 10 -0.37 -10.09 -11.52
C GLU A 10 -1.54 -9.60 -10.65
N VAL A 11 -2.62 -9.11 -11.27
CA VAL A 11 -3.67 -8.34 -10.57
C VAL A 11 -5.10 -8.65 -11.00
N ALA A 12 -5.31 -9.52 -11.98
CA ALA A 12 -6.65 -9.89 -12.43
C ALA A 12 -7.35 -10.78 -11.38
N PRO A 13 -8.70 -10.75 -11.32
CA PRO A 13 -9.46 -11.71 -10.53
C PRO A 13 -9.05 -13.16 -10.82
N GLY A 14 -8.90 -13.97 -9.77
CA GLY A 14 -8.39 -15.34 -9.83
C GLY A 14 -6.87 -15.47 -9.73
N THR A 15 -6.11 -14.37 -9.82
CA THR A 15 -4.65 -14.40 -9.62
C THR A 15 -4.32 -14.87 -8.21
N ILE A 16 -3.37 -15.80 -8.08
CA ILE A 16 -2.91 -16.31 -6.78
C ILE A 16 -1.54 -15.71 -6.47
N ILE A 17 -1.47 -14.94 -5.38
CA ILE A 17 -0.24 -14.32 -4.89
C ILE A 17 0.23 -15.11 -3.66
N GLN A 18 1.36 -15.78 -3.79
CA GLN A 18 2.02 -16.47 -2.67
C GLN A 18 2.83 -15.47 -1.84
N LEU A 19 2.42 -15.25 -0.60
CA LEU A 19 3.13 -14.43 0.37
C LEU A 19 3.73 -15.29 1.49
N MET A 20 4.23 -14.67 2.56
CA MET A 20 4.98 -15.37 3.61
C MET A 20 4.09 -16.30 4.44
N LYS A 21 2.82 -15.95 4.67
CA LYS A 21 1.93 -16.73 5.53
C LYS A 21 0.88 -17.51 4.74
N ALA A 22 0.44 -17.02 3.60
CA ALA A 22 -0.65 -17.63 2.85
C ALA A 22 -0.58 -17.37 1.33
N LYS A 23 -1.42 -18.12 0.61
CA LYS A 23 -1.82 -17.83 -0.77
C LYS A 23 -3.04 -16.92 -0.73
N TRP A 24 -2.95 -15.79 -1.41
CA TRP A 24 -4.00 -14.80 -1.53
C TRP A 24 -4.59 -14.83 -2.94
N VAL A 25 -5.88 -15.09 -3.05
CA VAL A 25 -6.61 -15.05 -4.33
C VAL A 25 -7.16 -13.65 -4.53
N VAL A 26 -6.84 -13.02 -5.66
CA VAL A 26 -7.34 -11.70 -6.02
C VAL A 26 -8.79 -11.82 -6.49
N HIS A 27 -9.68 -10.97 -5.97
CA HIS A 27 -11.06 -10.86 -6.41
C HIS A 27 -11.30 -9.60 -7.24
N GLU A 28 -10.63 -8.51 -6.90
CA GLU A 28 -10.84 -7.21 -7.54
C GLU A 28 -9.56 -6.38 -7.49
N LYS A 29 -9.35 -5.59 -8.55
CA LYS A 29 -8.39 -4.48 -8.55
C LYS A 29 -9.16 -3.18 -8.31
N ALA A 30 -9.06 -2.67 -7.08
CA ALA A 30 -9.85 -1.52 -6.62
C ALA A 30 -9.28 -0.17 -7.06
N SER A 31 -7.96 -0.03 -7.17
CA SER A 31 -7.32 1.20 -7.65
C SER A 31 -5.88 0.98 -8.12
N GLU A 32 -5.36 1.91 -8.92
CA GLU A 32 -3.93 2.02 -9.28
C GLU A 32 -3.51 3.48 -9.17
N HIS A 33 -2.33 3.71 -8.60
CA HIS A 33 -1.69 5.01 -8.49
C HIS A 33 -0.26 4.91 -9.01
N CYS A 34 0.23 6.01 -9.59
CA CYS A 34 1.55 6.11 -10.18
C CYS A 34 2.23 7.37 -9.66
N PHE A 35 3.45 7.22 -9.16
CA PHE A 35 4.34 8.28 -8.72
C PHE A 35 5.63 8.11 -9.52
N GLN A 36 5.64 8.66 -10.73
CA GLN A 36 6.78 8.61 -11.63
C GLN A 36 7.51 9.94 -11.55
N LEU A 37 8.81 9.91 -11.27
CA LEU A 37 9.63 11.11 -11.18
C LEU A 37 10.13 11.50 -12.56
N ASN A 38 10.16 12.80 -12.84
CA ASN A 38 10.90 13.38 -13.96
C ASN A 38 12.29 13.85 -13.51
N GLU A 39 13.10 14.35 -14.45
CA GLU A 39 14.46 14.85 -14.16
C GLU A 39 14.49 16.01 -13.15
N ASP A 40 13.48 16.88 -13.17
CA ASP A 40 13.38 18.03 -12.27
C ASP A 40 13.14 17.59 -10.82
N ASP A 41 12.32 16.55 -10.61
CA ASP A 41 12.02 15.95 -9.29
C ASP A 41 13.25 15.29 -8.66
N LEU A 42 14.22 14.84 -9.47
CA LEU A 42 15.44 14.19 -8.98
C LEU A 42 16.38 15.16 -8.24
N ARG A 43 16.13 16.47 -8.29
CA ARG A 43 16.95 17.47 -7.60
C ARG A 43 16.64 17.58 -6.11
N ASP A 44 15.41 17.24 -5.70
CA ASP A 44 14.88 17.46 -4.34
C ASP A 44 14.60 16.16 -3.56
N ARG A 45 15.18 15.02 -4.00
CA ARG A 45 14.73 13.64 -3.68
C ARG A 45 14.53 13.30 -2.20
N HIS A 46 13.47 12.50 -1.94
CA HIS A 46 13.38 11.57 -0.81
C HIS A 46 12.82 10.18 -1.17
N ASP A 47 11.97 10.03 -2.19
CA ASP A 47 11.30 8.75 -2.54
C ASP A 47 11.60 8.28 -3.98
N PRO A 48 11.56 6.96 -4.28
CA PRO A 48 11.79 6.42 -5.62
C PRO A 48 10.56 6.54 -6.55
N SER A 49 10.75 6.36 -7.87
CA SER A 49 9.61 6.18 -8.80
C SER A 49 8.90 4.85 -8.58
N PHE A 50 7.60 4.85 -8.33
CA PHE A 50 6.82 3.62 -8.15
C PHE A 50 5.37 3.72 -8.61
N ALA A 51 4.79 2.57 -8.91
CA ALA A 51 3.35 2.39 -9.02
C ALA A 51 2.86 1.49 -7.89
N CYS A 52 1.62 1.71 -7.45
CA CYS A 52 0.97 0.82 -6.50
C CYS A 52 -0.48 0.57 -6.87
N THR A 53 -0.95 -0.65 -6.63
CA THR A 53 -2.36 -1.01 -6.84
C THR A 53 -2.94 -1.62 -5.59
N ARG A 54 -4.20 -1.27 -5.30
CA ARG A 54 -4.97 -1.87 -4.21
C ARG A 54 -5.85 -2.98 -4.77
N LEU A 55 -5.69 -4.17 -4.20
CA LEU A 55 -6.44 -5.37 -4.54
C LEU A 55 -7.35 -5.77 -3.37
N ILE A 56 -8.51 -6.33 -3.69
CA ILE A 56 -9.34 -7.07 -2.74
C ILE A 56 -9.00 -8.54 -2.92
N CYS A 57 -8.62 -9.21 -1.83
CA CYS A 57 -8.14 -10.58 -1.89
C CYS A 57 -8.63 -11.41 -0.69
N GLU A 58 -8.57 -12.73 -0.85
CA GLU A 58 -8.97 -13.68 0.17
C GLU A 58 -7.89 -14.76 0.33
N ALA A 59 -7.66 -15.18 1.56
CA ALA A 59 -6.82 -16.33 1.88
C ALA A 59 -7.58 -17.34 2.72
N ARG A 60 -7.13 -18.60 2.69
CA ARG A 60 -7.63 -19.62 3.61
C ARG A 60 -7.10 -19.36 5.01
N GLY A 61 -7.99 -19.08 5.96
CA GLY A 61 -7.67 -19.00 7.38
C GLY A 61 -8.00 -20.29 8.16
N PRO A 62 -7.59 -20.37 9.43
CA PRO A 62 -7.87 -21.53 10.29
C PRO A 62 -9.37 -21.70 10.58
N ASN A 63 -10.12 -20.60 10.64
CA ASN A 63 -11.54 -20.59 10.99
C ASN A 63 -12.45 -20.24 9.79
N GLY A 64 -11.95 -20.43 8.57
CA GLY A 64 -12.63 -20.04 7.34
C GLY A 64 -11.87 -18.97 6.54
N PRO A 65 -12.48 -18.46 5.46
CA PRO A 65 -11.84 -17.47 4.60
C PRO A 65 -11.52 -16.16 5.32
N VAL A 66 -10.38 -15.57 5.00
CA VAL A 66 -9.91 -14.30 5.55
C VAL A 66 -9.78 -13.33 4.39
N GLN A 67 -10.65 -12.32 4.37
CA GLN A 67 -10.56 -11.22 3.42
C GLN A 67 -9.49 -10.21 3.86
N GLY A 68 -8.81 -9.63 2.86
CA GLY A 68 -7.80 -8.62 3.06
C GLY A 68 -7.77 -7.62 1.91
N HIS A 69 -7.41 -6.38 2.24
CA HIS A 69 -6.89 -5.46 1.25
C HIS A 69 -5.41 -5.75 1.06
N MET A 70 -4.95 -5.77 -0.18
CA MET A 70 -3.53 -5.89 -0.51
C MET A 70 -3.08 -4.66 -1.28
N ARG A 71 -1.98 -4.04 -0.87
CA ARG A 71 -1.26 -3.10 -1.72
C ARG A 71 -0.04 -3.76 -2.31
N TYR A 72 0.02 -3.75 -3.63
CA TYR A 72 1.16 -4.21 -4.39
C TYR A 72 1.91 -2.98 -4.92
N TYR A 73 3.08 -2.71 -4.35
CA TYR A 73 4.04 -1.70 -4.80
C TYR A 73 5.04 -2.31 -5.77
N LYS A 74 5.37 -1.58 -6.83
CA LYS A 74 6.37 -1.96 -7.82
C LYS A 74 7.16 -0.73 -8.23
N GLN A 75 8.48 -0.83 -8.18
CA GLN A 75 9.34 0.23 -8.71
C GLN A 75 9.15 0.36 -10.22
N ILE A 76 9.01 1.59 -10.71
CA ILE A 76 8.87 1.89 -12.14
C ILE A 76 10.05 2.78 -12.59
N PRO A 77 10.33 2.86 -13.89
CA PRO A 77 11.44 3.66 -14.39
C PRO A 77 11.15 5.14 -14.18
N ILE A 78 12.20 5.92 -14.03
CA ILE A 78 12.16 7.39 -14.14
C ILE A 78 11.52 7.76 -15.49
N GLU A 79 10.69 8.80 -15.51
CA GLU A 79 10.04 9.29 -16.72
C GLU A 79 11.07 9.54 -17.83
N GLY A 80 10.77 9.08 -19.04
CA GLY A 80 11.65 9.21 -20.21
C GLY A 80 12.64 8.04 -20.38
N THR A 81 12.78 7.17 -19.37
CA THR A 81 13.71 6.02 -19.44
C THR A 81 13.03 4.68 -19.69
N GLU A 82 11.71 4.66 -19.92
CA GLU A 82 10.94 3.42 -20.05
C GLU A 82 11.36 2.58 -21.26
N ALA A 83 11.77 3.24 -22.35
CA ALA A 83 12.23 2.61 -23.58
C ALA A 83 13.70 2.16 -23.52
N GLU A 84 14.43 2.54 -22.47
CA GLU A 84 15.84 2.20 -22.32
C GLU A 84 16.05 0.69 -22.12
N PRO A 85 17.22 0.16 -22.52
CA PRO A 85 17.56 -1.23 -22.29
C PRO A 85 17.42 -1.63 -20.80
N PRO A 86 17.04 -2.88 -20.48
CA PRO A 86 16.91 -3.34 -19.09
C PRO A 86 18.12 -3.05 -18.21
N ILE A 87 19.34 -3.13 -18.77
CA ILE A 87 20.59 -2.83 -18.07
C ILE A 87 20.73 -1.36 -17.64
N ILE A 88 20.11 -0.44 -18.38
CA ILE A 88 20.09 0.99 -18.02
C ILE A 88 19.04 1.23 -16.95
N ARG A 89 17.83 0.70 -17.12
CA ARG A 89 16.76 0.79 -16.10
C ARG A 89 17.17 0.13 -14.78
N ALA A 90 17.91 -0.98 -14.82
CA ALA A 90 18.40 -1.67 -13.62
C ALA A 90 19.28 -0.78 -12.71
N LYS A 91 19.97 0.22 -13.27
CA LYS A 91 20.78 1.18 -12.49
C LYS A 91 19.93 2.07 -11.59
N GLN A 92 18.61 2.14 -11.85
CA GLN A 92 17.66 2.91 -11.05
C GLN A 92 17.13 2.09 -9.85
N ALA A 93 17.47 0.80 -9.74
CA ALA A 93 16.98 -0.04 -8.65
C ALA A 93 17.38 0.52 -7.29
N GLU A 94 16.39 0.73 -6.42
CA GLU A 94 16.58 1.28 -5.09
C GLU A 94 15.90 0.40 -4.04
N SER A 95 16.32 0.53 -2.77
CA SER A 95 15.62 -0.08 -1.65
C SER A 95 14.54 0.87 -1.16
N PHE A 96 13.35 0.34 -0.85
CA PHE A 96 12.23 1.14 -0.39
C PHE A 96 11.46 0.41 0.70
N SER A 97 10.99 1.15 1.69
CA SER A 97 10.10 0.67 2.73
C SER A 97 8.86 1.55 2.75
N PRO A 98 7.73 1.11 2.16
CA PRO A 98 6.52 1.91 2.13
C PRO A 98 6.12 2.32 3.55
N PRO A 99 5.83 3.61 3.81
CA PRO A 99 5.39 4.05 5.13
C PRO A 99 4.19 3.24 5.66
N GLU A 100 3.26 2.84 4.77
CA GLU A 100 2.15 1.96 5.09
C GLU A 100 2.61 0.64 5.74
N LEU A 101 3.62 -0.03 5.18
CA LEU A 101 4.16 -1.26 5.76
C LEU A 101 4.79 -1.00 7.12
N VAL A 102 5.62 0.05 7.24
CA VAL A 102 6.31 0.41 8.48
C VAL A 102 5.31 0.69 9.60
N TYR A 103 4.28 1.49 9.33
CA TYR A 103 3.26 1.84 10.31
C TYR A 103 2.35 0.67 10.65
N LEU A 104 1.82 -0.06 9.67
CA LEU A 104 0.97 -1.22 9.94
C LEU A 104 1.70 -2.29 10.77
N ARG A 105 2.97 -2.56 10.46
CA ARG A 105 3.81 -3.51 11.21
C ARG A 105 3.99 -3.03 12.66
N THR A 106 4.25 -1.75 12.86
CA THR A 106 4.42 -1.15 14.20
C THR A 106 3.12 -1.17 15.01
N LEU A 107 2.02 -0.67 14.44
CA LEU A 107 0.72 -0.57 15.09
C LEU A 107 0.14 -1.95 15.42
N THR A 108 0.31 -2.92 14.53
CA THR A 108 -0.08 -4.31 14.77
C THR A 108 0.72 -4.93 15.93
N ARG A 109 2.05 -4.76 15.96
CA ARG A 109 2.89 -5.26 17.06
C ARG A 109 2.55 -4.65 18.40
N LYS A 110 2.13 -3.38 18.41
CA LYS A 110 1.68 -2.68 19.61
C LYS A 110 0.21 -2.95 19.98
N GLY A 111 -0.48 -3.83 19.27
CA GLY A 111 -1.85 -4.24 19.59
C GLY A 111 -2.90 -3.13 19.37
N SER A 112 -2.67 -2.23 18.41
CA SER A 112 -3.67 -1.19 18.08
C SER A 112 -5.00 -1.83 17.69
N THR A 113 -6.09 -1.34 18.31
CA THR A 113 -7.47 -1.77 18.02
C THR A 113 -8.21 -0.82 17.08
N ILE A 114 -7.59 0.31 16.74
CA ILE A 114 -8.17 1.41 15.95
C ILE A 114 -7.56 1.52 14.55
N THR A 115 -6.64 0.62 14.20
CA THR A 115 -5.99 0.57 12.89
C THR A 115 -6.15 -0.83 12.30
N PRO A 116 -6.17 -0.98 10.96
CA PRO A 116 -6.18 -2.29 10.35
C PRO A 116 -4.97 -3.11 10.77
N ARG A 117 -5.19 -4.41 11.03
CA ARG A 117 -4.12 -5.32 11.41
C ARG A 117 -3.37 -5.81 10.17
N LEU A 118 -2.04 -5.82 10.23
CA LEU A 118 -1.21 -6.45 9.20
C LEU A 118 -1.44 -7.96 9.21
N LEU A 119 -1.93 -8.49 8.09
CA LEU A 119 -2.19 -9.91 7.90
C LEU A 119 -0.95 -10.61 7.35
N ASP A 120 -0.37 -10.09 6.28
CA ASP A 120 0.78 -10.67 5.59
C ASP A 120 1.59 -9.56 4.90
N SER A 121 2.84 -9.84 4.57
CA SER A 121 3.68 -8.93 3.79
C SER A 121 4.83 -9.69 3.14
N LYS A 122 5.25 -9.27 1.96
CA LYS A 122 6.45 -9.78 1.29
C LYS A 122 7.20 -8.60 0.65
N GLU A 123 8.52 -8.62 0.77
CA GLU A 123 9.44 -7.67 0.14
C GLU A 123 10.34 -8.50 -0.78
N ASP A 124 10.46 -8.15 -2.06
CA ASP A 124 11.22 -8.90 -3.06
C ASP A 124 11.78 -7.96 -4.13
N LYS A 125 12.52 -8.49 -5.10
CA LYS A 125 13.09 -7.76 -6.23
C LYS A 125 12.51 -8.22 -7.57
N GLN A 126 12.42 -7.29 -8.52
CA GLN A 126 12.04 -7.58 -9.89
C GLN A 126 13.12 -8.41 -10.58
N ASP A 127 12.69 -9.36 -11.41
CA ASP A 127 13.57 -10.14 -12.27
C ASP A 127 14.11 -9.29 -13.45
N ASN A 128 14.88 -9.94 -14.32
CA ASN A 128 15.51 -9.30 -15.48
C ASN A 128 14.51 -8.80 -16.55
N THR A 129 13.24 -9.19 -16.46
CA THR A 129 12.18 -8.78 -17.37
C THR A 129 11.33 -7.64 -16.81
N GLY A 130 11.51 -7.28 -15.54
CA GLY A 130 10.79 -6.22 -14.87
C GLY A 130 11.00 -4.82 -15.46
N PHE A 131 10.14 -3.90 -15.04
CA PHE A 131 10.25 -2.49 -15.40
C PHE A 131 11.51 -1.84 -14.82
N VAL A 132 11.96 -2.28 -13.67
CA VAL A 132 13.27 -1.90 -13.12
C VAL A 132 13.91 -3.19 -12.61
N PRO A 133 14.73 -3.89 -13.42
CA PRO A 133 15.37 -5.12 -12.97
C PRO A 133 16.17 -4.90 -11.69
N GLY A 134 15.97 -5.77 -10.70
CA GLY A 134 16.56 -5.61 -9.37
C GLY A 134 15.89 -4.56 -8.46
N GLY A 135 14.98 -3.75 -9.01
CA GLY A 135 14.15 -2.81 -8.26
C GLY A 135 13.11 -3.51 -7.39
N PHE A 136 12.52 -2.80 -6.44
CA PHE A 136 11.64 -3.44 -5.45
C PHE A 136 10.28 -3.86 -6.01
N VAL A 137 9.72 -4.90 -5.39
CA VAL A 137 8.31 -5.29 -5.42
C VAL A 137 7.88 -5.66 -4.00
N ILE A 138 6.81 -5.04 -3.51
CA ILE A 138 6.41 -5.15 -2.11
C ILE A 138 4.90 -5.36 -2.02
N TRP A 139 4.49 -6.38 -1.28
CA TRP A 139 3.09 -6.68 -0.99
C TRP A 139 2.82 -6.44 0.48
N VAL A 140 1.75 -5.70 0.77
CA VAL A 140 1.28 -5.41 2.12
C VAL A 140 -0.18 -5.83 2.20
N VAL A 141 -0.53 -6.75 3.08
CA VAL A 141 -1.92 -7.21 3.27
C VAL A 141 -2.42 -6.82 4.64
N TRP A 142 -3.56 -6.14 4.70
CA TRP A 142 -4.20 -5.75 5.95
C TRP A 142 -5.67 -6.14 6.00
N ALA A 143 -6.17 -6.25 7.23
CA ALA A 143 -7.55 -6.64 7.50
C ALA A 143 -8.55 -5.64 6.91
N VAL A 144 -9.64 -6.16 6.35
CA VAL A 144 -10.82 -5.35 6.08
C VAL A 144 -11.43 -4.96 7.43
N VAL A 145 -11.61 -3.66 7.64
CA VAL A 145 -12.23 -3.13 8.86
C VAL A 145 -13.71 -2.86 8.56
N PRO A 146 -14.65 -3.49 9.28
CA PRO A 146 -16.06 -3.21 9.09
C PRO A 146 -16.36 -1.78 9.53
N GLY A 147 -17.20 -1.08 8.77
CA GLY A 147 -17.64 0.26 9.14
C GLY A 147 -18.17 1.05 7.97
N LEU A 148 -18.63 2.26 8.29
CA LEU A 148 -19.07 3.24 7.31
C LEU A 148 -17.95 4.26 7.09
N GLN A 149 -17.50 4.40 5.85
CA GLN A 149 -16.60 5.49 5.49
C GLN A 149 -17.33 6.82 5.63
N LEU A 150 -16.95 7.60 6.66
CA LEU A 150 -17.65 8.83 6.99
C LEU A 150 -17.32 10.01 6.08
N GLY A 151 -16.27 9.92 5.24
CA GLY A 151 -15.92 10.98 4.29
C GLY A 151 -15.11 10.52 3.08
N ASN A 152 -15.07 11.38 2.06
CA ASN A 152 -14.31 11.21 0.82
C ASN A 152 -13.74 12.58 0.37
N ASP A 153 -12.90 12.54 -0.66
CA ASP A 153 -12.10 13.68 -1.13
C ASP A 153 -12.94 14.83 -1.74
N ILE A 154 -14.23 14.58 -2.03
CA ILE A 154 -15.13 15.54 -2.70
C ILE A 154 -16.18 16.14 -1.74
N GLY A 155 -16.08 15.89 -0.44
CA GLY A 155 -16.94 16.50 0.58
C GLY A 155 -18.36 15.93 0.66
N PHE A 156 -18.73 14.98 -0.23
CA PHE A 156 -19.98 14.24 -0.16
C PHE A 156 -19.83 13.07 0.84
N ALA A 157 -19.72 13.46 2.09
CA ALA A 157 -19.35 12.60 3.21
C ALA A 157 -20.60 12.27 4.03
N PRO A 158 -20.93 10.98 4.29
CA PRO A 158 -22.04 10.61 5.19
C PRO A 158 -22.02 11.36 6.52
N PHE A 159 -20.84 11.75 6.99
CA PHE A 159 -20.64 12.63 8.15
C PHE A 159 -21.51 13.89 8.14
N TRP A 160 -21.69 14.56 7.00
CA TRP A 160 -22.46 15.81 6.95
C TRP A 160 -23.97 15.60 6.98
N GLY A 161 -24.44 14.38 6.69
CA GLY A 161 -25.84 13.98 6.85
C GLY A 161 -26.21 13.63 8.30
N LEU A 162 -25.22 13.48 9.19
CA LEU A 162 -25.45 13.17 10.60
C LEU A 162 -25.95 14.40 11.38
N SER A 163 -26.70 14.14 12.46
CA SER A 163 -27.12 15.19 13.40
C SER A 163 -25.91 15.88 14.03
N ARG A 164 -26.11 17.08 14.60
CA ARG A 164 -25.02 17.78 15.31
C ARG A 164 -24.43 16.93 16.44
N GLN A 165 -25.27 16.24 17.21
CA GLN A 165 -24.84 15.38 18.32
C GLN A 165 -23.97 14.22 17.84
N GLU A 166 -24.36 13.53 16.76
CA GLU A 166 -23.58 12.44 16.19
C GLU A 166 -22.24 12.93 15.62
N ARG A 167 -22.23 14.08 14.94
CA ARG A 167 -20.98 14.68 14.45
C ARG A 167 -20.03 15.03 15.60
N ASP A 168 -20.55 15.55 16.70
CA ASP A 168 -19.75 15.88 17.87
C ASP A 168 -19.20 14.61 18.56
N ALA A 169 -20.00 13.53 18.62
CA ALA A 169 -19.54 12.22 19.11
C ALA A 169 -18.41 11.63 18.24
N VAL A 170 -18.55 11.68 16.91
CA VAL A 170 -17.51 11.23 15.96
C VAL A 170 -16.21 12.04 16.16
N ARG A 171 -16.31 13.37 16.26
CA ARG A 171 -15.13 14.22 16.51
C ARG A 171 -14.47 13.91 17.83
N GLN A 172 -15.25 13.64 18.88
CA GLN A 172 -14.72 13.30 20.19
C GLN A 172 -14.00 11.95 20.15
N ALA A 173 -14.62 10.92 19.56
CA ALA A 173 -13.99 9.62 19.37
C ALA A 173 -12.68 9.73 18.57
N PHE A 174 -12.62 10.56 17.53
CA PHE A 174 -11.39 10.83 16.78
C PHE A 174 -10.31 11.47 17.67
N LYS A 175 -10.65 12.48 18.48
CA LYS A 175 -9.70 13.15 19.40
C LYS A 175 -9.15 12.19 20.44
N ASP A 176 -9.98 11.31 20.98
CA ASP A 176 -9.57 10.36 22.02
C ASP A 176 -8.66 9.28 21.46
N THR A 177 -8.95 8.81 20.23
CA THR A 177 -8.20 7.73 19.59
C THR A 177 -6.91 8.22 18.92
N ILE A 178 -6.87 9.41 18.33
CA ILE A 178 -5.68 9.91 17.63
C ILE A 178 -4.50 10.13 18.59
N ARG A 179 -4.77 10.44 19.87
CA ARG A 179 -3.73 10.55 20.91
C ARG A 179 -2.95 9.26 21.09
N PHE A 180 -3.62 8.10 21.00
CA PHE A 180 -2.95 6.80 21.05
C PHE A 180 -1.96 6.62 19.88
N VAL A 181 -2.31 7.11 18.69
CA VAL A 181 -1.46 7.02 17.49
C VAL A 181 -0.29 8.01 17.56
N ILE A 182 -0.54 9.25 17.99
CA ILE A 182 0.47 10.33 18.03
C ILE A 182 1.50 10.09 19.15
N LEU A 183 1.06 9.62 20.31
CA LEU A 183 1.95 9.39 21.47
C LEU A 183 2.75 8.10 21.37
N MET A 184 2.54 7.29 20.33
CA MET A 184 3.38 6.12 20.08
C MET A 184 4.74 6.55 19.53
N PRO A 185 5.86 6.24 20.20
CA PRO A 185 7.17 6.47 19.61
C PRO A 185 7.31 5.56 18.39
N PHE A 186 7.31 6.17 17.20
CA PHE A 186 7.79 5.53 15.99
C PHE A 186 9.31 5.57 16.08
N LEU A 187 9.94 4.41 16.27
CA LEU A 187 11.36 4.27 15.99
C LEU A 187 11.50 4.52 14.49
N PHE A 188 11.80 5.76 14.11
CA PHE A 188 12.45 6.02 12.84
C PHE A 188 13.75 5.23 12.91
N ALA A 189 13.79 4.09 12.23
CA ALA A 189 15.06 3.47 11.90
C ALA A 189 15.82 4.54 11.12
N ARG A 190 16.82 5.15 11.75
CA ARG A 190 17.85 5.88 11.02
C ARG A 190 18.49 4.84 10.11
N PHE A 191 18.18 4.90 8.83
CA PHE A 191 18.97 4.21 7.82
C PHE A 191 20.33 4.91 7.79
N GLN A 192 21.37 4.13 8.07
CA GLN A 192 22.77 4.53 8.04
C GLN A 192 23.34 4.22 6.66
#